data_AF-A0A661HFT0-F1
#
_entry.id   AF-A0A661HFT0-F1
#
_cell.length_a   1.000
_cell.length_b   1.000
_cell.length_c   1.000
_cell.angle_alpha   90.00
_cell.angle_beta   90.00
_cell.angle_gamma   90.00
#
_symmetry.space_group_name_H-M   'P 1'
#
loop_
_entity.id
_entity.type
_entity.pdbx_description
1 polymer ?
#
loop_
_entity_poly.entity_id
_entity_poly.type
_entity_poly.pdbx_seq_one_letter_code
_entity_poly.pdbx_strand_id
1 'polypeptide(L)'
;MVKVHVEKECDCFKKSNYVNGQKYTSKNDALLHANLMKNYMNQNFCKKHIFGLEENENEIIVTVKEREKERIVACGGDIAFKLPPKAD
;
A
#
# COMPACT_ATOMS: atom_id res chain seq x y z
N MET A 1 2.91 -20.89 10.39
CA MET A 1 3.82 -20.11 9.51
C MET A 1 2.96 -19.14 8.73
N VAL A 2 3.35 -17.88 8.64
CA VAL A 2 2.59 -16.81 7.97
C VAL A 2 3.35 -16.37 6.73
N LYS A 3 2.67 -16.25 5.59
CA LYS A 3 3.28 -15.81 4.32
C LYS A 3 3.02 -14.32 4.10
N VAL A 4 4.08 -13.52 3.98
CA VAL A 4 3.99 -12.11 3.58
C VAL A 4 4.27 -12.01 2.09
N HIS A 5 3.33 -11.44 1.33
CA HIS A 5 3.49 -11.24 -0.10
C HIS A 5 2.81 -9.96 -0.57
N VAL A 6 3.27 -9.42 -1.71
CA VAL A 6 2.68 -8.24 -2.34
C VAL A 6 1.70 -8.69 -3.41
N GLU A 7 0.50 -8.09 -3.43
CA GLU A 7 -0.55 -8.42 -4.41
C GLU A 7 -0.08 -8.17 -5.85
N LYS A 8 0.59 -7.03 -6.07
CA LYS A 8 1.07 -6.62 -7.40
C LYS A 8 2.49 -6.07 -7.32
N GLU A 9 3.39 -6.67 -8.10
CA GLU A 9 4.77 -6.22 -8.24
C GLU A 9 4.86 -5.06 -9.23
N CYS A 10 4.80 -3.83 -8.71
CA CYS A 10 5.07 -2.64 -9.50
C CYS A 10 6.56 -2.53 -9.90
N ASP A 11 6.89 -1.72 -10.90
CA ASP A 11 8.29 -1.51 -11.33
C ASP A 11 9.20 -1.01 -10.21
N CYS A 12 8.68 -0.24 -9.25
CA CYS A 12 9.44 0.18 -8.07
C CYS A 12 9.81 -0.99 -7.16
N PHE A 13 8.90 -1.97 -7.01
CA PHE A 13 9.16 -3.19 -6.26
C PHE A 13 10.23 -4.02 -6.94
N LYS A 14 10.13 -4.21 -8.26
CA LYS A 14 11.12 -4.97 -9.06
C LYS A 14 12.51 -4.35 -9.05
N LYS A 15 12.60 -3.02 -8.91
CA LYS A 15 13.85 -2.28 -8.76
C LYS A 15 14.38 -2.26 -7.32
N SER A 16 13.59 -2.72 -6.36
CA SER A 16 13.97 -2.78 -4.95
C SER A 16 14.58 -4.14 -4.60
N ASN A 17 15.20 -4.22 -3.43
CA ASN A 17 15.77 -5.48 -2.92
C ASN A 17 14.74 -6.33 -2.15
N TYR A 18 13.44 -6.01 -2.25
CA TYR A 18 12.40 -6.79 -1.57
C TYR A 18 12.09 -8.08 -2.32
N VAL A 19 11.91 -9.16 -1.57
CA VAL A 19 11.51 -10.47 -2.09
C VAL A 19 10.03 -10.71 -1.80
N ASN A 20 9.29 -11.13 -2.80
CA ASN A 20 7.88 -11.48 -2.66
C ASN A 20 7.72 -12.91 -2.10
N GLY A 21 6.67 -13.15 -1.30
CA GLY A 21 6.35 -14.49 -0.79
C GLY A 21 7.23 -14.99 0.35
N GLN A 22 7.74 -14.09 1.18
CA GLN A 22 8.53 -14.45 2.36
C GLN A 22 7.67 -15.14 3.42
N LYS A 23 8.22 -16.18 4.07
CA LYS A 23 7.53 -16.95 5.11
C LYS A 23 8.15 -16.66 6.46
N TYR A 24 7.29 -16.42 7.44
CA TYR A 24 7.65 -16.09 8.81
C TYR A 24 7.08 -17.15 9.75
N THR A 25 7.80 -17.44 10.83
CA THR A 25 7.36 -18.39 11.85
C THR A 25 6.37 -17.75 12.82
N SER A 26 6.59 -16.48 13.16
CA SER A 26 5.75 -15.67 14.06
C SER A 26 4.85 -14.73 13.28
N LYS A 27 3.58 -14.62 13.70
CA LYS A 27 2.61 -13.65 13.16
C LYS A 27 3.05 -12.21 13.45
N ASN A 28 3.58 -11.95 14.64
CA ASN A 28 4.04 -10.61 15.02
C ASN A 28 5.21 -10.16 14.14
N ASP A 29 6.17 -11.05 13.85
CA ASP A 29 7.31 -10.73 12.99
C ASP A 29 6.85 -10.47 11.55
N ALA A 30 5.92 -11.31 11.05
CA ALA A 30 5.32 -11.14 9.73
C ALA A 30 4.65 -9.76 9.61
N LEU A 31 3.85 -9.39 10.63
CA LEU A 31 3.09 -8.14 10.65
C LEU A 31 3.99 -6.91 10.81
N LEU A 32 5.01 -7.00 11.64
CA LEU A 32 6.02 -5.96 11.80
C LEU A 32 6.75 -5.73 10.47
N HIS A 33 7.22 -6.81 9.84
CA HIS A 33 7.93 -6.73 8.56
C HIS A 33 7.03 -6.16 7.45
N ALA A 34 5.78 -6.60 7.36
CA ALA A 34 4.82 -6.09 6.40
C ALA A 34 4.51 -4.59 6.61
N ASN A 35 4.43 -4.12 7.86
CA ASN A 35 4.25 -2.70 8.18
C ASN A 35 5.48 -1.85 7.80
N LEU A 36 6.68 -2.34 8.09
CA LEU A 36 7.92 -1.67 7.68
C LEU A 36 7.99 -1.58 6.15
N MET A 37 7.68 -2.67 5.46
CA MET A 37 7.63 -2.75 4.01
C MET A 37 6.64 -1.73 3.43
N LYS A 38 5.39 -1.73 3.91
CA LYS A 38 4.34 -0.76 3.52
C LYS A 38 4.81 0.68 3.68
N ASN A 39 5.34 1.03 4.86
CA ASN A 39 5.79 2.40 5.15
C ASN A 39 6.97 2.81 4.26
N TYR A 40 7.97 1.93 4.11
CA TYR A 40 9.11 2.18 3.25
C TYR A 40 8.70 2.39 1.80
N MET A 41 7.80 1.55 1.27
CA MET A 41 7.30 1.67 -0.10
C MET A 41 6.51 2.95 -0.30
N ASN A 42 5.62 3.31 0.62
CA ASN A 42 4.86 4.57 0.55
C ASN A 42 5.76 5.81 0.59
N GLN A 43 6.90 5.75 1.28
CA GLN A 43 7.83 6.88 1.40
C GLN A 43 8.83 6.97 0.23
N ASN A 44 9.38 5.83 -0.20
CA ASN A 44 10.53 5.79 -1.14
C ASN A 44 10.15 5.43 -2.57
N PHE A 45 8.99 4.82 -2.82
CA PHE A 45 8.61 4.45 -4.19
C PHE A 45 8.00 5.65 -4.94
N CYS A 46 7.46 5.39 -6.14
CA CYS A 46 6.96 6.41 -7.07
C CYS A 46 5.86 7.36 -6.55
N LYS A 47 5.38 7.21 -5.30
CA LYS A 47 4.29 7.97 -4.64
C LYS A 47 2.94 7.98 -5.37
N LYS A 48 2.89 7.43 -6.59
CA LYS A 48 1.70 7.18 -7.40
C LYS A 48 0.94 5.95 -6.92
N HIS A 49 1.63 4.97 -6.36
CA HIS A 49 1.00 3.82 -5.72
C HIS A 49 0.96 4.05 -4.21
N ILE A 50 -0.16 3.71 -3.59
CA ILE A 50 -0.36 3.61 -2.15
C ILE A 50 -0.38 2.13 -1.81
N PHE A 51 0.47 1.78 -0.86
CA PHE A 51 0.59 0.43 -0.34
C PHE A 51 -0.25 0.30 0.93
N GLY A 52 -1.10 -0.71 0.97
CA GLY A 52 -1.92 -1.11 2.12
C GLY A 52 -1.46 -2.45 2.69
N LEU A 53 -2.18 -2.91 3.72
CA LEU A 53 -1.99 -4.24 4.30
C LEU A 53 -3.35 -4.88 4.54
N GLU A 54 -3.47 -6.14 4.15
CA GLU A 54 -4.57 -7.03 4.51
C GLU A 54 -4.00 -8.22 5.27
N GLU A 55 -4.55 -8.47 6.46
CA GLU A 55 -4.20 -9.63 7.28
C GLU A 55 -5.25 -10.71 7.08
N ASN A 56 -4.79 -11.90 6.69
CA ASN A 56 -5.58 -13.13 6.68
C ASN A 56 -5.06 -14.08 7.77
N GLU A 57 -5.74 -15.22 7.95
CA GLU A 57 -5.43 -16.18 9.02
C GLU A 57 -3.98 -16.71 8.95
N ASN A 58 -3.47 -16.97 7.74
CA ASN A 58 -2.16 -17.57 7.50
C ASN A 58 -1.27 -16.77 6.52
N GLU A 59 -1.71 -15.58 6.11
CA GLU A 59 -0.97 -14.75 5.16
C GLU A 59 -1.23 -13.27 5.40
N ILE A 60 -0.27 -12.44 4.97
CA ILE A 60 -0.36 -10.99 5.01
C ILE A 60 -0.08 -10.51 3.59
N ILE A 61 -1.05 -9.77 3.06
CA ILE A 61 -1.04 -9.28 1.68
C ILE A 61 -0.78 -7.78 1.70
N VAL A 62 0.29 -7.35 1.02
CA VAL A 62 0.56 -5.93 0.78
C VAL A 62 -0.22 -5.53 -0.47
N THR A 63 -1.35 -4.85 -0.27
CA THR A 63 -2.20 -4.37 -1.37
C THR A 63 -1.59 -3.15 -2.03
N VAL A 64 -1.82 -3.00 -3.34
CA VAL A 64 -1.30 -1.88 -4.13
C VAL A 64 -2.46 -1.17 -4.82
N LYS A 65 -2.67 0.09 -4.46
CA LYS A 65 -3.69 0.95 -5.07
C LYS A 65 -3.02 2.12 -5.77
N GLU A 66 -3.56 2.56 -6.89
CA GLU A 66 -3.14 3.85 -7.45
C GLU A 66 -3.69 4.97 -6.56
N ARG A 67 -2.85 5.96 -6.25
CA ARG A 67 -3.28 7.20 -5.62
C ARG A 67 -4.17 7.90 -6.64
N GLU A 68 -5.47 7.91 -6.37
CA GLU A 68 -6.40 8.74 -7.11
C GLU A 68 -5.88 10.18 -7.04
N LYS A 69 -5.52 10.73 -8.19
CA LYS A 69 -5.17 12.15 -8.27
C LYS A 69 -6.48 12.89 -8.14
N GLU A 70 -6.74 13.48 -6.98
CA GLU A 70 -7.72 14.55 -6.88
C GLU A 70 -7.34 15.58 -7.95
N ARG A 71 -8.16 15.67 -9.00
CA ARG A 71 -7.98 16.67 -10.06
C ARG A 71 -8.28 18.02 -9.44
N ILE A 72 -7.25 18.69 -8.93
CA ILE A 72 -7.35 20.10 -8.57
C ILE A 72 -7.46 20.87 -9.89
N VAL A 73 -8.70 21.14 -10.29
CA VAL A 73 -9.00 22.05 -11.41
C VAL A 73 -8.76 23.46 -10.90
N ALA A 74 -7.56 23.98 -11.12
CA ALA A 74 -7.24 25.39 -10.91
C ALA A 74 -7.24 26.10 -12.28
N CYS A 75 -8.41 26.55 -12.71
CA CYS A 75 -8.57 27.62 -13.68
C CYS A 75 -9.82 28.44 -13.29
N GLY A 76 -9.68 29.31 -12.28
CA GLY A 76 -10.56 30.45 -12.05
C GLY A 76 -12.08 30.22 -11.93
N GLY A 77 -12.59 29.05 -11.53
CA GLY A 77 -14.02 28.75 -11.51
C GLY A 77 -14.45 27.86 -10.34
N ASP A 78 -15.69 28.05 -9.91
CA ASP A 78 -16.28 27.64 -8.65
C ASP A 78 -16.17 26.14 -8.35
N ILE A 79 -15.78 25.80 -7.12
CA ILE A 79 -15.71 24.40 -6.67
C ILE A 79 -16.50 24.25 -5.37
N ALA A 80 -17.68 23.64 -5.47
CA ALA A 80 -18.39 23.09 -4.33
C ALA A 80 -17.62 21.87 -3.83
N PHE A 81 -17.02 22.01 -2.65
CA PHE A 81 -16.31 20.95 -1.94
C PHE A 81 -17.31 19.87 -1.48
N LYS A 82 -17.55 18.85 -2.30
CA LYS A 82 -18.29 17.68 -1.83
C LYS A 82 -17.28 16.75 -1.16
N LEU A 83 -17.17 16.89 0.17
CA LEU A 83 -16.45 15.96 1.03
C LEU A 83 -16.87 14.52 0.70
N PRO A 84 -15.94 13.54 0.75
CA PRO A 84 -16.34 12.15 0.74
C PRO A 84 -17.29 11.91 1.92
N PRO A 85 -18.38 11.13 1.75
CA PRO A 85 -19.26 10.78 2.86
C PRO A 85 -18.41 10.10 3.94
N LYS A 86 -18.50 10.60 5.17
CA LYS A 86 -18.03 9.85 6.34
C LYS A 86 -18.77 8.51 6.33
N ALA A 87 -18.03 7.41 6.43
CA ALA A 87 -18.63 6.11 6.68
C ALA A 87 -19.23 6.12 8.09
N ASP A 88 -20.55 5.87 8.18
CA ASP A 88 -21.30 5.63 9.42
C ASP A 88 -20.88 4.32 10.12
#